data_AF-A0A6N2EDV7-F1
#
_entry.id   AF-A0A6N2EDV7-F1
#
_cell.length_a   1.000
_cell.length_b   1.000
_cell.length_c   1.000
_cell.angle_alpha   90.00
_cell.angle_beta   90.00
_cell.angle_gamma   90.00
#
_symmetry.space_group_name_H-M   'P 1'
#
loop_
_entity.id
_entity.type
_entity.pdbx_description
1 polymer ?
#
loop_
_entity_poly.entity_id
_entity_poly.type
_entity_poly.pdbx_seq_one_letter_code
_entity_poly.pdbx_strand_id
1 'polypeptide(L)'
;MCAGVLAAAAHATPVLLEVDSALSSVEVEIVIAGGVLSDTDSSSLSGFLRIELDSVSAASQSGLHAFRLVVDDDLHLQDSVFLVGGFTATISDAVFYFVPPPPQPSSVGPAGEVAFADVNSAAEGTAAYTVTGAACTLLGGQPCTDTIDLADSDPSQIESFQGVLTIENGIVTFTATLSMTMPLDPDNPSNGTLSVDGVVVARGVACAVDITGSASPSSPSYLVPDGVVDAEDFFAFLGLFAAGDPRADISGSSSLASQDYLVPDGVIDAEDFFTFLSLFAAGCP
;
A
#
# COMPACT_ATOMS: atom_id res chain seq x y z
N MET A 1 5.43 -48.33 0.13
CA MET A 1 4.79 -47.00 0.04
C MET A 1 5.78 -46.00 0.61
N CYS A 2 6.45 -45.20 -0.23
CA CYS A 2 7.33 -44.13 0.24
C CYS A 2 6.45 -42.91 0.55
N ALA A 3 6.38 -42.53 1.81
CA ALA A 3 5.83 -41.24 2.21
C ALA A 3 6.89 -40.18 1.88
N GLY A 4 6.69 -39.44 0.78
CA GLY A 4 7.47 -38.25 0.50
C GLY A 4 7.10 -37.18 1.52
N VAL A 5 8.06 -36.78 2.36
CA VAL A 5 7.93 -35.59 3.19
C VAL A 5 8.03 -34.40 2.22
N LEU A 6 6.89 -33.76 1.94
CA LEU A 6 6.88 -32.45 1.29
C LEU A 6 7.51 -31.47 2.28
N ALA A 7 8.72 -31.00 2.00
CA ALA A 7 9.25 -29.86 2.69
C ALA A 7 8.33 -28.67 2.37
N ALA A 8 7.76 -28.05 3.41
CA ALA A 8 7.11 -26.76 3.23
C ALA A 8 8.17 -25.80 2.69
N ALA A 9 7.88 -25.12 1.58
CA ALA A 9 8.72 -24.02 1.14
C ALA A 9 8.80 -23.01 2.29
N ALA A 10 10.01 -22.60 2.66
CA ALA A 10 10.17 -21.50 3.58
C ALA A 10 9.57 -20.27 2.89
N HIS A 11 8.51 -19.72 3.46
CA HIS A 11 7.95 -18.45 3.00
C HIS A 11 8.98 -17.36 3.25
N ALA A 12 9.19 -16.52 2.24
CA ALA A 12 10.12 -15.42 2.36
C ALA A 12 9.50 -14.34 3.25
N THR A 13 10.35 -13.53 3.88
CA THR A 13 9.86 -12.42 4.70
C THR A 13 9.28 -11.33 3.79
N PRO A 14 8.09 -10.79 4.06
CA PRO A 14 7.56 -9.65 3.31
C PRO A 14 8.47 -8.42 3.39
N VAL A 15 8.68 -7.76 2.26
CA VAL A 15 9.36 -6.48 2.13
C VAL A 15 8.35 -5.36 2.34
N LEU A 16 8.65 -4.41 3.23
CA LEU A 16 7.89 -3.17 3.35
C LEU A 16 8.35 -2.18 2.28
N LEU A 17 7.41 -1.68 1.48
CA LEU A 17 7.63 -0.65 0.47
C LEU A 17 6.87 0.61 0.89
N GLU A 18 7.57 1.71 1.14
CA GLU A 18 6.96 3.01 1.40
C GLU A 18 6.52 3.66 0.09
N VAL A 19 5.32 4.25 0.08
CA VAL A 19 4.78 4.97 -1.08
C VAL A 19 5.51 6.30 -1.23
N ASP A 20 6.11 6.54 -2.39
CA ASP A 20 6.76 7.79 -2.75
C ASP A 20 5.69 8.79 -3.22
N SER A 21 5.29 9.70 -2.33
CA SER A 21 4.21 10.68 -2.60
C SER A 21 4.55 11.69 -3.69
N ALA A 22 5.83 11.86 -4.04
CA ALA A 22 6.22 12.70 -5.17
C ALA A 22 5.99 12.03 -6.52
N LEU A 23 5.83 10.70 -6.54
CA LEU A 23 5.65 9.89 -7.74
C LEU A 23 4.31 9.15 -7.78
N SER A 24 3.55 9.21 -6.69
CA SER A 24 2.27 8.51 -6.53
C SER A 24 1.12 9.51 -6.48
N SER A 25 0.04 9.18 -7.16
CA SER A 25 -1.13 10.04 -7.26
C SER A 25 -2.40 9.23 -7.44
N VAL A 26 -3.51 9.82 -7.04
CA VAL A 26 -4.85 9.33 -7.28
C VAL A 26 -5.69 10.43 -7.95
N GLU A 27 -6.52 10.03 -8.88
CA GLU A 27 -7.56 10.81 -9.54
C GLU A 27 -8.90 10.18 -9.18
N VAL A 28 -9.83 10.99 -8.72
CA VAL A 28 -11.19 10.57 -8.36
C VAL A 28 -12.16 11.29 -9.27
N GLU A 29 -13.00 10.54 -9.96
CA GLU A 29 -14.08 11.06 -10.81
C GLU A 29 -15.43 10.68 -10.21
N ILE A 30 -16.33 11.67 -10.09
CA ILE A 30 -17.74 11.42 -9.79
C ILE A 30 -18.57 11.73 -11.02
N VAL A 31 -19.35 10.75 -11.46
CA VAL A 31 -20.30 10.89 -12.57
C VAL A 31 -21.72 10.66 -12.04
N ILE A 32 -22.62 11.62 -12.22
CA ILE A 32 -24.02 11.54 -11.74
C ILE A 32 -24.98 11.69 -12.93
N ALA A 33 -26.17 11.10 -12.79
CA ALA A 33 -27.29 11.28 -13.72
C ALA A 33 -26.96 10.83 -15.15
N GLY A 34 -26.23 9.72 -15.30
CA GLY A 34 -25.84 9.18 -16.60
C GLY A 34 -24.83 10.05 -17.36
N GLY A 35 -23.96 10.77 -16.64
CA GLY A 35 -22.91 11.60 -17.23
C GLY A 35 -23.30 13.05 -17.48
N VAL A 36 -24.43 13.50 -16.93
CA VAL A 36 -24.86 14.89 -17.07
C VAL A 36 -24.06 15.81 -16.15
N LEU A 37 -23.70 15.32 -14.96
CA LEU A 37 -22.81 16.00 -14.03
C LEU A 37 -21.57 15.13 -13.89
N SER A 38 -20.39 15.68 -14.15
CA SER A 38 -19.13 15.00 -13.89
C SER A 38 -18.10 16.01 -13.40
N ASP A 39 -17.32 15.61 -12.40
CA ASP A 39 -16.13 16.34 -12.02
C ASP A 39 -15.03 15.37 -11.59
N THR A 40 -13.80 15.86 -11.62
CA THR A 40 -12.60 15.10 -11.30
C THR A 40 -11.70 15.93 -10.41
N ASP A 41 -11.13 15.31 -9.38
CA ASP A 41 -10.06 15.91 -8.57
C ASP A 41 -8.95 14.91 -8.29
N SER A 42 -7.79 15.38 -7.85
CA SER A 42 -6.60 14.55 -7.65
C SER A 42 -5.82 14.92 -6.40
N SER A 43 -5.11 13.95 -5.85
CA SER A 43 -4.23 14.10 -4.69
C SER A 43 -2.98 13.25 -4.87
N SER A 44 -1.89 13.61 -4.17
CA SER A 44 -0.80 12.66 -3.96
C SER A 44 -1.25 11.51 -3.05
N LEU A 45 -0.49 10.40 -3.10
CA LEU A 45 -0.68 9.25 -2.24
C LEU A 45 0.54 9.04 -1.34
N SER A 46 0.30 8.70 -0.08
CA SER A 46 1.33 8.22 0.85
C SER A 46 0.93 6.87 1.48
N GLY A 47 1.78 6.32 2.36
CA GLY A 47 1.54 5.05 3.05
C GLY A 47 2.52 3.95 2.67
N PHE A 48 2.07 2.70 2.60
CA PHE A 48 2.95 1.55 2.38
C PHE A 48 2.28 0.36 1.68
N LEU A 49 3.12 -0.56 1.19
CA LEU A 49 2.77 -1.91 0.75
C LEU A 49 3.66 -2.94 1.43
N ARG A 50 3.14 -4.13 1.69
CA ARG A 50 3.94 -5.30 2.11
C ARG A 50 3.86 -6.37 1.04
N ILE A 51 5.00 -6.64 0.42
CA ILE A 51 5.11 -7.60 -0.69
C ILE A 51 6.10 -8.69 -0.30
N GLU A 52 5.67 -9.94 -0.33
CA GLU A 52 6.54 -11.12 -0.26
C GLU A 52 7.10 -11.41 -1.65
N LEU A 53 8.37 -11.79 -1.72
CA LEU A 53 9.07 -12.23 -2.93
C LEU A 53 9.71 -13.58 -2.65
N ASP A 54 9.58 -14.56 -3.54
CA ASP A 54 10.22 -15.87 -3.35
C ASP A 54 11.76 -15.82 -3.36
N SER A 55 12.35 -14.86 -4.06
CA SER A 55 13.75 -14.45 -3.91
C SER A 55 13.92 -12.97 -4.27
N VAL A 56 14.75 -12.24 -3.52
CA VAL A 56 15.02 -10.83 -3.84
C VAL A 56 16.01 -10.67 -5.00
N SER A 57 16.83 -11.69 -5.29
CA SER A 57 17.82 -11.62 -6.38
C SER A 57 17.24 -11.96 -7.75
N ALA A 58 16.15 -12.74 -7.78
CA ALA A 58 15.52 -13.23 -8.99
C ALA A 58 14.07 -13.67 -8.71
N ALA A 59 13.21 -12.71 -8.34
CA ALA A 59 11.82 -12.99 -7.99
C ALA A 59 11.10 -13.68 -9.16
N SER A 60 10.51 -14.85 -8.89
CA SER A 60 9.66 -15.59 -9.81
C SER A 60 8.20 -15.64 -9.33
N GLN A 61 7.97 -15.39 -8.03
CA GLN A 61 6.66 -15.25 -7.42
C GLN A 61 6.64 -14.07 -6.45
N SER A 62 5.47 -13.46 -6.30
CA SER A 62 5.24 -12.38 -5.36
C SER A 62 3.85 -12.46 -4.73
N GLY A 63 3.75 -12.13 -3.44
CA GLY A 63 2.48 -12.07 -2.71
C GLY A 63 2.26 -10.69 -2.11
N LEU A 64 1.06 -10.13 -2.27
CA LEU A 64 0.65 -8.91 -1.57
C LEU A 64 0.06 -9.28 -0.21
N HIS A 65 0.65 -8.81 0.88
CA HIS A 65 0.20 -9.13 2.25
C HIS A 65 -0.61 -8.03 2.88
N ALA A 66 -0.25 -6.78 2.60
CA ALA A 66 -0.94 -5.61 3.11
C ALA A 66 -0.65 -4.41 2.23
N PHE A 67 -1.52 -3.42 2.29
CA PHE A 67 -1.23 -2.06 1.86
C PHE A 67 -2.05 -1.08 2.69
N ARG A 68 -1.59 0.15 2.72
CA ARG A 68 -2.29 1.32 3.21
C ARG A 68 -1.93 2.49 2.30
N LEU A 69 -2.90 3.05 1.60
CA LEU A 69 -2.75 4.17 0.68
C LEU A 69 -3.57 5.35 1.19
N VAL A 70 -2.90 6.38 1.67
CA VAL A 70 -3.49 7.61 2.23
C VAL A 70 -3.60 8.64 1.12
N VAL A 71 -4.78 9.25 0.97
CA VAL A 71 -5.00 10.42 0.12
C VAL A 71 -4.54 11.65 0.91
N ASP A 72 -3.47 12.30 0.46
CA ASP A 72 -2.78 13.34 1.25
C ASP A 72 -3.56 14.66 1.34
N ASP A 73 -4.35 15.00 0.32
CA ASP A 73 -5.14 16.22 0.22
C ASP A 73 -6.65 15.94 0.23
N ASP A 74 -7.44 16.88 0.75
CA ASP A 74 -8.89 16.87 0.58
C ASP A 74 -9.24 16.99 -0.91
N LEU A 75 -10.14 16.14 -1.39
CA LEU A 75 -10.64 16.17 -2.76
C LEU A 75 -11.95 16.96 -2.82
N HIS A 76 -12.05 17.95 -3.69
CA HIS A 76 -13.18 18.84 -3.85
C HIS A 76 -13.79 18.75 -5.26
N LEU A 77 -14.91 18.03 -5.37
CA LEU A 77 -15.60 17.83 -6.64
C LEU A 77 -16.83 18.74 -6.72
N GLN A 78 -17.01 19.45 -7.83
CA GLN A 78 -18.14 20.35 -8.06
C GLN A 78 -18.49 20.47 -9.54
N ASP A 79 -19.78 20.29 -9.85
CA ASP A 79 -20.30 20.59 -11.19
C ASP A 79 -21.69 21.23 -11.10
N SER A 80 -22.06 22.01 -12.10
CA SER A 80 -23.37 22.62 -12.20
C SER A 80 -23.84 22.77 -13.64
N VAL A 81 -25.09 22.38 -13.88
CA VAL A 81 -25.75 22.49 -15.17
C VAL A 81 -27.04 23.29 -15.03
N PHE A 82 -27.18 24.30 -15.88
CA PHE A 82 -28.36 25.17 -15.90
C PHE A 82 -29.64 24.32 -16.10
N LEU A 83 -30.64 24.54 -15.22
CA LEU A 83 -31.93 23.81 -15.11
C LEU A 83 -31.88 22.41 -14.48
N VAL A 84 -30.75 21.70 -14.52
CA VAL A 84 -30.63 20.38 -13.87
C VAL A 84 -30.27 20.52 -12.40
N GLY A 85 -29.46 21.53 -12.05
CA GLY A 85 -28.91 21.71 -10.71
C GLY A 85 -27.41 21.50 -10.71
N GLY A 86 -26.83 21.19 -9.56
CA GLY A 86 -25.40 20.93 -9.43
C GLY A 86 -25.10 20.10 -8.20
N PHE A 87 -23.87 19.63 -8.09
CA PHE A 87 -23.37 18.95 -6.91
C PHE A 87 -22.07 19.59 -6.42
N THR A 88 -21.83 19.46 -5.13
CA THR A 88 -20.54 19.68 -4.49
C THR A 88 -20.27 18.50 -3.58
N ALA A 89 -19.08 17.92 -3.64
CA ALA A 89 -18.63 16.87 -2.75
C ALA A 89 -17.23 17.20 -2.23
N THR A 90 -16.93 16.77 -1.00
CA THR A 90 -15.61 16.85 -0.40
C THR A 90 -15.29 15.53 0.26
N ILE A 91 -14.15 14.95 -0.11
CA ILE A 91 -13.62 13.72 0.47
C ILE A 91 -12.42 14.10 1.31
N SER A 92 -12.43 13.72 2.59
CA SER A 92 -11.41 14.09 3.58
C SER A 92 -10.90 12.88 4.34
N ASP A 93 -9.62 12.91 4.70
CA ASP A 93 -8.92 11.86 5.46
C ASP A 93 -9.08 10.46 4.85
N ALA A 94 -9.16 10.37 3.52
CA ALA A 94 -9.44 9.11 2.84
C ALA A 94 -8.23 8.17 2.88
N VAL A 95 -8.46 6.93 3.31
CA VAL A 95 -7.44 5.89 3.31
C VAL A 95 -7.98 4.57 2.80
N PHE A 96 -7.28 3.98 1.84
CA PHE A 96 -7.56 2.64 1.34
C PHE A 96 -6.61 1.65 1.99
N TYR A 97 -7.13 0.54 2.52
CA TYR A 97 -6.30 -0.46 3.17
C TYR A 97 -6.73 -1.88 2.83
N PHE A 98 -5.75 -2.78 2.93
CA PHE A 98 -5.91 -4.19 2.66
C PHE A 98 -6.79 -4.89 3.70
N VAL A 99 -7.69 -5.77 3.25
CA VAL A 99 -8.53 -6.62 4.11
C VAL A 99 -8.17 -8.10 3.90
N PRO A 100 -7.77 -8.84 4.95
CA PRO A 100 -7.49 -10.27 4.86
C PRO A 100 -8.67 -11.10 4.30
N PRO A 101 -8.41 -12.25 3.67
CA PRO A 101 -7.12 -12.94 3.55
C PRO A 101 -6.24 -12.43 2.40
N PRO A 102 -4.91 -12.62 2.47
CA PRO A 102 -3.99 -12.26 1.38
C PRO A 102 -4.37 -12.98 0.07
N PRO A 103 -4.27 -12.29 -1.09
CA PRO A 103 -4.40 -12.93 -2.38
C PRO A 103 -3.37 -14.05 -2.54
N GLN A 104 -3.67 -14.98 -3.46
CA GLN A 104 -2.71 -16.02 -3.81
C GLN A 104 -1.45 -15.40 -4.42
N PRO A 105 -0.26 -16.00 -4.21
CA PRO A 105 0.96 -15.55 -4.87
C PRO A 105 0.81 -15.51 -6.38
N SER A 106 1.29 -14.43 -6.98
CA SER A 106 1.30 -14.16 -8.41
C SER A 106 2.67 -14.45 -9.01
N SER A 107 2.71 -14.91 -10.26
CA SER A 107 3.99 -15.05 -10.98
C SER A 107 4.55 -13.68 -11.34
N VAL A 108 5.87 -13.52 -11.21
CA VAL A 108 6.60 -12.34 -11.69
C VAL A 108 7.08 -12.60 -13.12
N GLY A 109 6.70 -11.71 -14.04
CA GLY A 109 7.07 -11.76 -15.45
C GLY A 109 8.54 -11.44 -15.69
N PRO A 110 9.05 -11.69 -16.91
CA PRO A 110 10.47 -11.48 -17.23
C PRO A 110 10.90 -10.01 -17.19
N ALA A 111 9.99 -9.04 -17.27
CA ALA A 111 10.28 -7.63 -17.07
C ALA A 111 9.82 -7.13 -15.68
N GLY A 112 9.51 -8.05 -14.75
CA GLY A 112 9.05 -7.73 -13.40
C GLY A 112 7.54 -7.56 -13.29
N GLU A 113 6.76 -7.86 -14.33
CA GLU A 113 5.31 -7.67 -14.31
C GLU A 113 4.64 -8.59 -13.28
N VAL A 114 3.78 -8.04 -12.43
CA VAL A 114 3.01 -8.81 -11.45
C VAL A 114 1.58 -8.28 -11.39
N ALA A 115 0.62 -9.18 -11.17
CA ALA A 115 -0.79 -8.85 -11.06
C ALA A 115 -1.39 -9.58 -9.87
N PHE A 116 -1.81 -8.84 -8.84
CA PHE A 116 -2.56 -9.39 -7.72
C PHE A 116 -4.06 -9.31 -8.05
N ALA A 117 -4.70 -10.46 -8.21
CA ALA A 117 -6.13 -10.52 -8.50
C ALA A 117 -6.96 -10.50 -7.21
N ASP A 118 -8.19 -10.03 -7.31
CA ASP A 118 -9.21 -10.17 -6.27
C ASP A 118 -8.80 -9.60 -4.91
N VAL A 119 -8.09 -8.46 -4.92
CA VAL A 119 -7.55 -7.86 -3.70
C VAL A 119 -8.66 -7.19 -2.92
N ASN A 120 -9.01 -7.75 -1.77
CA ASN A 120 -9.99 -7.15 -0.87
C ASN A 120 -9.41 -5.89 -0.23
N SER A 121 -10.20 -4.83 -0.24
CA SER A 121 -9.84 -3.52 0.26
C SER A 121 -11.02 -2.93 1.03
N ALA A 122 -10.73 -2.08 2.00
CA ALA A 122 -11.70 -1.22 2.66
C ALA A 122 -11.19 0.22 2.63
N ALA A 123 -12.09 1.16 2.89
CA ALA A 123 -11.78 2.57 2.98
C ALA A 123 -12.19 3.12 4.35
N GLU A 124 -11.50 4.16 4.80
CA GLU A 124 -11.89 5.02 5.92
C GLU A 124 -11.75 6.48 5.51
N GLY A 125 -12.33 7.40 6.29
CA GLY A 125 -12.41 8.83 5.97
C GLY A 125 -13.86 9.30 5.85
N THR A 126 -14.08 10.49 5.33
CA THR A 126 -15.43 11.05 5.18
C THR A 126 -15.67 11.61 3.80
N ALA A 127 -16.90 11.46 3.29
CA ALA A 127 -17.38 12.07 2.06
C ALA A 127 -18.64 12.90 2.34
N ALA A 128 -18.52 14.23 2.33
CA ALA A 128 -19.64 15.14 2.48
C ALA A 128 -20.11 15.62 1.11
N TYR A 129 -21.42 15.64 0.86
CA TYR A 129 -21.96 16.12 -0.41
C TYR A 129 -23.20 16.99 -0.25
N THR A 130 -23.46 17.79 -1.29
CA THR A 130 -24.69 18.55 -1.48
C THR A 130 -25.06 18.55 -2.95
N VAL A 131 -26.27 18.10 -3.27
CA VAL A 131 -26.87 18.10 -4.60
C VAL A 131 -28.05 19.05 -4.60
N THR A 132 -28.16 19.87 -5.64
CA THR A 132 -29.20 20.89 -5.78
C THR A 132 -30.04 20.67 -7.03
N GLY A 133 -31.20 21.31 -7.10
CA GLY A 133 -32.06 21.28 -8.29
C GLY A 133 -32.73 19.93 -8.55
N ALA A 134 -32.99 19.64 -9.83
CA ALA A 134 -33.59 18.37 -10.27
C ALA A 134 -32.65 17.18 -10.05
N ALA A 135 -31.33 17.40 -10.02
CA ALA A 135 -30.34 16.35 -9.75
C ALA A 135 -30.58 15.65 -8.40
N CYS A 136 -31.03 16.37 -7.36
CA CYS A 136 -31.32 15.71 -6.08
C CYS A 136 -32.44 14.67 -6.19
N THR A 137 -33.44 14.91 -7.06
CA THR A 137 -34.52 13.93 -7.25
C THR A 137 -34.05 12.62 -7.90
N LEU A 138 -32.86 12.62 -8.51
CA LEU A 138 -32.26 11.44 -9.12
C LEU A 138 -31.54 10.54 -8.10
N LEU A 139 -31.34 11.00 -6.85
CA LEU A 139 -30.69 10.21 -5.79
C LEU A 139 -31.58 9.12 -5.18
N GLY A 140 -32.69 8.74 -5.83
CA GLY A 140 -33.48 7.56 -5.42
C GLY A 140 -34.13 7.60 -4.04
N GLY A 141 -34.17 8.76 -3.37
CA GLY A 141 -34.69 8.91 -2.01
C GLY A 141 -33.61 9.19 -0.95
N GLN A 142 -32.34 9.22 -1.32
CA GLN A 142 -31.26 9.69 -0.45
C GLN A 142 -31.39 11.21 -0.18
N PRO A 143 -30.87 11.71 0.95
CA PRO A 143 -30.84 13.14 1.25
C PRO A 143 -30.10 13.95 0.17
N CYS A 144 -30.55 15.17 -0.11
CA CYS A 144 -29.81 16.07 -1.02
C CYS A 144 -28.46 16.51 -0.43
N THR A 145 -28.31 16.45 0.89
CA THR A 145 -27.10 16.81 1.61
C THR A 145 -26.87 15.74 2.66
N ASP A 146 -25.68 15.16 2.66
CA ASP A 146 -25.33 14.12 3.61
C ASP A 146 -23.82 14.10 3.88
N THR A 147 -23.42 13.34 4.88
CA THR A 147 -22.02 13.00 5.17
C THR A 147 -21.92 11.51 5.38
N ILE A 148 -21.14 10.86 4.52
CA ILE A 148 -20.91 9.42 4.52
C ILE A 148 -19.58 9.17 5.23
N ASP A 149 -19.58 8.27 6.20
CA ASP A 149 -18.34 7.68 6.73
C ASP A 149 -17.92 6.57 5.77
N LEU A 150 -16.71 6.66 5.20
CA LEU A 150 -16.23 5.66 4.25
C LEU A 150 -16.02 4.29 4.90
N ALA A 151 -15.83 4.24 6.23
CA ALA A 151 -15.70 2.99 6.98
C ALA A 151 -17.02 2.21 7.10
N ASP A 152 -18.17 2.85 6.86
CA ASP A 152 -19.48 2.18 6.82
C ASP A 152 -19.73 1.44 5.49
N SER A 153 -18.86 1.61 4.50
CA SER A 153 -18.96 0.90 3.22
C SER A 153 -18.50 -0.56 3.34
N ASP A 154 -19.17 -1.45 2.61
CA ASP A 154 -18.73 -2.85 2.52
C ASP A 154 -17.34 -2.90 1.84
N PRO A 155 -16.44 -3.83 2.25
CA PRO A 155 -15.17 -4.02 1.59
C PRO A 155 -15.33 -4.22 0.08
N SER A 156 -14.57 -3.44 -0.68
CA SER A 156 -14.54 -3.49 -2.14
C SER A 156 -13.44 -4.43 -2.62
N GLN A 157 -13.68 -5.09 -3.74
CA GLN A 157 -12.70 -5.97 -4.37
C GLN A 157 -12.04 -5.24 -5.54
N ILE A 158 -10.72 -5.06 -5.48
CA ILE A 158 -9.92 -4.59 -6.61
C ILE A 158 -9.71 -5.81 -7.51
N GLU A 159 -10.36 -5.80 -8.69
CA GLU A 159 -10.28 -6.93 -9.64
C GLU A 159 -8.84 -7.28 -9.98
N SER A 160 -8.01 -6.26 -10.17
CA SER A 160 -6.59 -6.45 -10.47
C SER A 160 -5.74 -5.27 -10.03
N PHE A 161 -4.79 -5.53 -9.13
CA PHE A 161 -3.74 -4.59 -8.75
C PHE A 161 -2.44 -5.01 -9.44
N GLN A 162 -2.15 -4.34 -10.56
CA GLN A 162 -1.06 -4.73 -11.48
C GLN A 162 0.06 -3.71 -11.47
N GLY A 163 1.28 -4.19 -11.62
CA GLY A 163 2.46 -3.33 -11.67
C GLY A 163 3.71 -4.03 -12.13
N VAL A 164 4.82 -3.32 -12.00
CA VAL A 164 6.17 -3.78 -12.31
C VAL A 164 7.01 -3.71 -11.04
N LEU A 165 7.57 -4.86 -10.66
CA LEU A 165 8.59 -5.00 -9.62
C LEU A 165 9.97 -4.88 -10.25
N THR A 166 10.79 -3.97 -9.74
CA THR A 166 12.21 -3.87 -10.08
C THR A 166 13.03 -4.00 -8.81
N ILE A 167 14.15 -4.71 -8.91
CA ILE A 167 15.07 -4.88 -7.79
C ILE A 167 16.45 -4.45 -8.26
N GLU A 168 16.94 -3.34 -7.73
CA GLU A 168 18.23 -2.77 -8.11
C GLU A 168 18.98 -2.35 -6.85
N ASN A 169 20.21 -2.85 -6.68
CA ASN A 169 21.06 -2.56 -5.51
C ASN A 169 20.33 -2.81 -4.16
N GLY A 170 19.55 -3.89 -4.06
CA GLY A 170 18.79 -4.23 -2.86
C GLY A 170 17.52 -3.40 -2.63
N ILE A 171 17.24 -2.42 -3.50
CA ILE A 171 16.00 -1.63 -3.43
C ILE A 171 14.95 -2.29 -4.31
N VAL A 172 13.87 -2.72 -3.69
CA VAL A 172 12.64 -3.15 -4.37
C VAL A 172 11.83 -1.91 -4.67
N THR A 173 11.52 -1.67 -5.94
CA THR A 173 10.56 -0.66 -6.38
C THR A 173 9.39 -1.35 -7.04
N PHE A 174 8.18 -1.05 -6.56
CA PHE A 174 6.93 -1.49 -7.17
C PHE A 174 6.20 -0.29 -7.76
N THR A 175 5.92 -0.33 -9.06
CA THR A 175 5.12 0.69 -9.75
C THR A 175 3.85 0.05 -10.25
N ALA A 176 2.70 0.46 -9.71
CA ALA A 176 1.40 -0.13 -10.01
C ALA A 176 0.37 0.91 -10.44
N THR A 177 -0.62 0.44 -11.17
CA THR A 177 -1.84 1.21 -11.44
C THR A 177 -2.96 0.70 -10.55
N LEU A 178 -3.65 1.64 -9.90
CA LEU A 178 -4.89 1.40 -9.17
C LEU A 178 -6.05 1.84 -10.07
N SER A 179 -7.08 1.01 -10.21
CA SER A 179 -8.30 1.39 -10.91
C SER A 179 -9.48 0.68 -10.25
N MET A 180 -10.47 1.44 -9.83
CA MET A 180 -11.72 0.93 -9.26
C MET A 180 -12.89 1.81 -9.68
N THR A 181 -14.04 1.19 -9.89
CA THR A 181 -15.28 1.90 -10.17
C THR A 181 -16.38 1.30 -9.32
N MET A 182 -17.11 2.14 -8.59
CA MET A 182 -18.24 1.73 -7.76
C MET A 182 -19.47 2.59 -8.05
N PRO A 183 -20.68 2.02 -8.01
CA PRO A 183 -21.89 2.83 -8.09
C PRO A 183 -22.03 3.68 -6.82
N LEU A 184 -22.54 4.91 -6.95
CA LEU A 184 -22.86 5.76 -5.79
C LEU A 184 -24.01 5.18 -4.96
N ASP A 185 -24.92 4.44 -5.62
CA ASP A 185 -26.02 3.72 -5.00
C ASP A 185 -26.03 2.29 -5.55
N PRO A 186 -25.63 1.28 -4.74
CA PRO A 186 -25.62 -0.13 -5.17
C PRO A 186 -26.99 -0.66 -5.61
N ASP A 187 -28.09 -0.15 -5.03
CA ASP A 187 -29.45 -0.56 -5.40
C ASP A 187 -29.90 0.10 -6.72
N ASN A 188 -29.29 1.24 -7.09
CA ASN A 188 -29.59 1.99 -8.31
C ASN A 188 -28.31 2.45 -9.03
N PRO A 189 -27.51 1.53 -9.61
CA PRO A 189 -26.19 1.84 -10.15
C PRO A 189 -26.22 2.81 -11.35
N SER A 190 -27.38 3.02 -11.97
CA SER A 190 -27.56 4.02 -13.02
C SER A 190 -27.53 5.47 -12.52
N ASN A 191 -27.65 5.70 -11.21
CA ASN A 191 -27.73 7.04 -10.64
C ASN A 191 -26.39 7.78 -10.68
N GLY A 192 -25.28 7.03 -10.62
CA GLY A 192 -23.94 7.57 -10.77
C GLY A 192 -22.86 6.57 -10.39
N THR A 193 -21.62 6.92 -10.74
CA THR A 193 -20.42 6.15 -10.47
C THR A 193 -19.36 7.04 -9.83
N LEU A 194 -18.63 6.46 -8.89
CA LEU A 194 -17.35 6.96 -8.39
C LEU A 194 -16.26 6.09 -9.02
N SER A 195 -15.35 6.72 -9.75
CA SER A 195 -14.15 6.08 -10.31
C SER A 195 -12.93 6.59 -9.57
N VAL A 196 -11.98 5.71 -9.28
CA VAL A 196 -10.70 6.03 -8.67
C VAL A 196 -9.63 5.38 -9.51
N ASP A 197 -8.78 6.21 -10.11
CA ASP A 197 -7.65 5.79 -10.94
C ASP A 197 -6.37 6.38 -10.36
N GLY A 198 -5.29 5.63 -10.32
CA GLY A 198 -4.07 6.09 -9.67
C GLY A 198 -2.81 5.37 -10.10
N VAL A 199 -1.68 5.98 -9.77
CA VAL A 199 -0.35 5.39 -9.90
C VAL A 199 0.25 5.31 -8.50
N VAL A 200 0.74 4.14 -8.14
CA VAL A 200 1.41 3.89 -6.87
C VAL A 200 2.85 3.51 -7.17
N VAL A 201 3.79 4.33 -6.74
CA VAL A 201 5.22 4.04 -6.77
C VAL A 201 5.68 3.85 -5.34
N ALA A 202 6.04 2.63 -4.98
CA ALA A 202 6.54 2.32 -3.65
C ALA A 202 7.94 1.72 -3.70
N ARG A 203 8.75 2.02 -2.67
CA ARG A 203 10.15 1.59 -2.58
C ARG A 203 10.46 1.06 -1.19
N GLY A 204 11.27 0.02 -1.13
CA GLY A 204 11.76 -0.52 0.13
C GLY A 204 13.06 -1.27 -0.05
N VAL A 205 13.76 -1.50 1.05
CA VAL A 205 14.97 -2.31 1.05
C VAL A 205 14.54 -3.77 1.23
N ALA A 206 14.95 -4.63 0.30
CA ALA A 206 14.56 -6.05 0.27
C ALA A 206 14.95 -6.80 1.55
N CYS A 207 15.97 -6.28 2.25
CA CYS A 207 16.52 -6.87 3.45
C CYS A 207 16.95 -5.77 4.41
N ALA A 208 16.06 -5.34 5.30
CA ALA A 208 16.33 -4.25 6.25
C ALA A 208 17.50 -4.54 7.21
N VAL A 209 17.93 -5.80 7.31
CA VAL A 209 19.04 -6.24 8.16
C VAL A 209 20.35 -6.46 7.41
N ASP A 210 20.39 -6.26 6.08
CA ASP A 210 21.64 -6.08 5.34
C ASP A 210 22.02 -4.60 5.44
N ILE A 211 22.81 -4.30 6.46
CA ILE A 211 23.21 -2.95 6.86
C ILE A 211 24.56 -2.60 6.25
N THR A 212 25.47 -3.58 6.14
CA THR A 212 26.84 -3.33 5.73
C THR A 212 27.58 -4.55 5.22
N GLY A 213 28.38 -4.36 4.17
CA GLY A 213 29.41 -5.34 3.80
C GLY A 213 30.66 -5.32 4.70
N SER A 214 30.71 -4.48 5.75
CA SER A 214 31.76 -4.52 6.78
C SER A 214 31.42 -3.67 8.01
N ALA A 215 31.46 -4.25 9.21
CA ALA A 215 31.29 -3.58 10.50
C ALA A 215 32.46 -2.62 10.86
N SER A 216 33.51 -2.54 10.05
CA SER A 216 34.66 -1.66 10.30
C SER A 216 34.40 -0.24 9.79
N PRO A 217 34.35 0.81 10.65
CA PRO A 217 34.06 2.18 10.22
C PRO A 217 35.08 2.79 9.25
N SER A 218 36.26 2.19 9.12
CA SER A 218 37.28 2.59 8.14
C SER A 218 37.12 1.94 6.76
N SER A 219 36.23 0.96 6.65
CA SER A 219 35.95 0.25 5.40
C SER A 219 35.11 1.14 4.47
N PRO A 220 35.38 1.14 3.15
CA PRO A 220 34.49 1.79 2.18
C PRO A 220 33.12 1.11 2.09
N SER A 221 32.99 -0.14 2.58
CA SER A 221 31.72 -0.86 2.64
C SER A 221 30.96 -0.64 3.96
N TYR A 222 31.47 0.19 4.88
CA TYR A 222 30.80 0.50 6.13
C TYR A 222 29.47 1.23 5.87
N LEU A 223 28.38 0.67 6.39
CA LEU A 223 27.01 1.15 6.16
C LEU A 223 26.60 1.15 4.67
N VAL A 224 27.18 0.23 3.89
CA VAL A 224 26.80 -0.04 2.51
C VAL A 224 26.36 -1.51 2.42
N PRO A 225 25.05 -1.78 2.26
CA PRO A 225 24.53 -3.14 2.11
C PRO A 225 25.23 -3.90 0.98
N ASP A 226 25.48 -5.20 1.15
CA ASP A 226 26.20 -6.04 0.18
C ASP A 226 25.41 -7.25 -0.35
N GLY A 227 24.16 -7.38 0.08
CA GLY A 227 23.23 -8.45 -0.29
C GLY A 227 23.34 -9.68 0.60
N VAL A 228 24.17 -9.68 1.64
CA VAL A 228 24.39 -10.83 2.53
C VAL A 228 24.17 -10.42 3.98
N VAL A 229 23.21 -11.06 4.66
CA VAL A 229 23.10 -10.91 6.12
C VAL A 229 24.13 -11.80 6.79
N ASP A 230 25.11 -11.21 7.45
CA ASP A 230 26.09 -11.94 8.24
C ASP A 230 26.55 -11.21 9.51
N ALA A 231 27.62 -11.71 10.15
CA ALA A 231 28.09 -11.14 11.40
C ALA A 231 28.44 -9.64 11.30
N GLU A 232 28.83 -9.15 10.13
CA GLU A 232 29.13 -7.74 9.91
C GLU A 232 27.87 -6.87 10.12
N ASP A 233 26.71 -7.28 9.61
CA ASP A 233 25.44 -6.59 9.84
C ASP A 233 25.02 -6.61 11.30
N PHE A 234 25.17 -7.78 11.96
CA PHE A 234 24.86 -7.91 13.38
C PHE A 234 25.66 -6.92 14.22
N PHE A 235 26.97 -6.81 13.98
CA PHE A 235 27.82 -5.88 14.71
C PHE A 235 27.54 -4.42 14.35
N ALA A 236 27.20 -4.13 13.09
CA ALA A 236 26.79 -2.79 12.68
C ALA A 236 25.48 -2.37 13.36
N PHE A 237 24.47 -3.25 13.38
CA PHE A 237 23.21 -3.03 14.08
C PHE A 237 23.44 -2.74 15.57
N LEU A 238 24.23 -3.56 16.27
CA LEU A 238 24.56 -3.31 17.68
C LEU A 238 25.19 -1.93 17.90
N GLY A 239 26.06 -1.50 16.98
CA GLY A 239 26.67 -0.17 17.01
C GLY A 239 25.64 0.96 16.86
N LEU A 240 24.74 0.84 15.88
CA LEU A 240 23.66 1.80 15.63
C LEU A 240 22.68 1.86 16.81
N PHE A 241 22.22 0.69 17.27
CA PHE A 241 21.30 0.53 18.40
C PHE A 241 21.87 1.15 19.68
N ALA A 242 23.12 0.82 20.04
CA ALA A 242 23.77 1.37 21.23
C ALA A 242 24.04 2.88 21.15
N ALA A 243 24.16 3.42 19.93
CA ALA A 243 24.33 4.85 19.69
C ALA A 243 23.00 5.62 19.68
N GLY A 244 21.85 4.95 19.66
CA GLY A 244 20.55 5.57 19.44
C GLY A 244 20.44 6.17 18.04
N ASP A 245 21.08 5.56 17.04
CA ASP A 245 21.02 6.01 15.65
C ASP A 245 19.67 5.63 15.01
N PRO A 246 18.91 6.57 14.40
CA PRO A 246 17.59 6.29 13.83
C PRO A 246 17.55 5.18 12.77
N ARG A 247 18.70 4.75 12.23
CA ARG A 247 18.75 3.60 11.33
C ARG A 247 18.54 2.25 12.04
N ALA A 248 18.58 2.23 13.37
CA ALA A 248 18.24 1.06 14.17
C ALA A 248 16.75 1.00 14.54
N ASP A 249 15.98 2.07 14.28
CA ASP A 249 14.52 2.09 14.38
C ASP A 249 13.95 1.47 13.10
N ILE A 250 13.70 0.17 13.16
CA ILE A 250 13.25 -0.64 12.03
C ILE A 250 11.82 -1.15 12.22
N SER A 251 11.25 -1.06 13.43
CA SER A 251 9.92 -1.59 13.72
C SER A 251 9.34 -1.11 15.05
N GLY A 252 8.13 -0.57 15.04
CA GLY A 252 7.33 -0.32 16.24
C GLY A 252 6.73 -1.58 16.89
N SER A 253 6.93 -2.76 16.30
CA SER A 253 6.49 -4.03 16.88
C SER A 253 7.27 -5.23 16.34
N SER A 254 7.72 -6.13 17.21
CA SER A 254 8.32 -7.43 16.82
C SER A 254 7.30 -8.51 16.43
N SER A 255 6.00 -8.25 16.63
CA SER A 255 4.93 -9.17 16.23
C SER A 255 4.64 -9.07 14.73
N LEU A 256 4.89 -10.15 13.97
CA LEU A 256 4.56 -10.28 12.54
C LEU A 256 3.09 -9.96 12.20
N ALA A 257 2.17 -10.17 13.17
CA ALA A 257 0.75 -9.89 12.99
C ALA A 257 0.40 -8.41 13.20
N SER A 258 1.34 -7.60 13.67
CA SER A 258 1.12 -6.18 13.91
C SER A 258 1.16 -5.38 12.61
N GLN A 259 0.31 -4.36 12.55
CA GLN A 259 0.39 -3.32 11.53
C GLN A 259 1.67 -2.48 11.67
N ASP A 260 2.32 -2.49 12.83
CA ASP A 260 3.55 -1.73 13.09
C ASP A 260 4.83 -2.58 12.84
N TYR A 261 4.68 -3.84 12.40
CA TYR A 261 5.82 -4.71 12.05
C TYR A 261 6.58 -4.19 10.83
N LEU A 262 7.89 -3.98 10.97
CA LEU A 262 8.78 -3.34 9.99
C LEU A 262 8.47 -1.86 9.71
N VAL A 263 7.66 -1.21 10.54
CA VAL A 263 7.34 0.22 10.39
C VAL A 263 8.05 0.98 11.51
N PRO A 264 9.09 1.80 11.22
CA PRO A 264 9.76 2.62 12.23
C PRO A 264 8.78 3.53 12.97
N ASP A 265 8.87 3.62 14.30
CA ASP A 265 7.93 4.39 15.15
C ASP A 265 8.55 5.61 15.84
N GLY A 266 9.83 5.87 15.59
CA GLY A 266 10.61 6.95 16.18
C GLY A 266 11.27 6.57 17.51
N VAL A 267 11.13 5.33 17.99
CA VAL A 267 11.62 4.87 19.29
C VAL A 267 12.49 3.62 19.13
N ILE A 268 13.80 3.78 19.30
CA ILE A 268 14.74 2.65 19.29
C ILE A 268 14.62 1.87 20.60
N ASP A 269 14.00 0.69 20.57
CA ASP A 269 13.77 -0.14 21.76
C ASP A 269 13.88 -1.66 21.55
N ALA A 270 13.30 -2.45 22.45
CA ALA A 270 13.40 -3.91 22.37
C ALA A 270 12.67 -4.49 21.14
N GLU A 271 11.65 -3.81 20.62
CA GLU A 271 10.88 -4.26 19.47
C GLU A 271 11.76 -4.25 18.20
N ASP A 272 12.58 -3.22 17.99
CA ASP A 272 13.58 -3.18 16.92
C ASP A 272 14.59 -4.32 17.04
N PHE A 273 15.12 -4.52 18.24
CA PHE A 273 16.14 -5.54 18.49
C PHE A 273 15.59 -6.94 18.19
N PHE A 274 14.39 -7.27 18.65
CA PHE A 274 13.76 -8.56 18.39
C PHE A 274 13.33 -8.73 16.94
N THR A 275 12.91 -7.64 16.28
CA THR A 275 12.66 -7.64 14.84
C THR A 275 13.95 -7.94 14.08
N PHE A 276 15.05 -7.25 14.40
CA PHE A 276 16.36 -7.47 13.79
C PHE A 276 16.79 -8.92 13.96
N LEU A 277 16.73 -9.49 15.17
CA LEU A 277 17.10 -10.89 15.39
C LEU A 277 16.25 -11.87 14.59
N SER A 278 14.96 -11.60 14.43
CA SER A 278 14.04 -12.45 13.67
C SER A 278 14.42 -12.44 12.18
N LEU A 279 14.66 -11.25 11.62
CA LEU A 279 15.11 -11.07 10.24
C LEU A 279 16.51 -11.67 10.03
N PHE A 280 17.44 -11.41 10.95
CA PHE A 280 18.80 -11.93 10.91
C PHE A 280 18.84 -13.46 10.90
N ALA A 281 18.04 -14.10 11.75
CA ALA A 281 17.93 -15.55 11.81
C ALA A 281 17.26 -16.15 10.56
N ALA A 282 16.38 -15.39 9.91
CA ALA A 282 15.81 -15.77 8.62
C ALA A 282 16.81 -15.61 7.47
N GLY A 283 17.79 -14.71 7.60
CA GLY A 283 18.71 -14.28 6.55
C GLY A 283 18.06 -13.28 5.56
N CYS A 284 18.81 -12.83 4.55
CA CYS A 284 18.19 -12.25 3.35
C CYS A 284 17.73 -13.42 2.47
N PRO A 285 16.44 -13.58 2.18
CA PRO A 285 15.98 -14.42 1.06
C PRO A 285 16.33 -13.80 -0.29
#